data_AF-A0A7V9AKJ4-F1
#
_entry.id   AF-A0A7V9AKJ4-F1
#
_cell.length_a   1.000
_cell.length_b   1.000
_cell.length_c   1.000
_cell.angle_alpha   90.00
_cell.angle_beta   90.00
_cell.angle_gamma   90.00
#
_symmetry.space_group_name_H-M   'P 1'
#
loop_
_entity.id
_entity.type
_entity.pdbx_description
1 polymer ?
#
loop_
_entity_poly.entity_id
_entity_poly.type
_entity_poly.pdbx_seq_one_letter_code
_entity_poly.pdbx_strand_id
1 'polypeptide(L)'
;MAESNDKRAQTEEQEQLAREIGEELVDAFVAYVRGDVPFEDLTFGVFDALSDLHVIASGDYELADEDEDDQQDEDEADEESEAIAEQEELSQEPARP
;
A
#
# COMPACT_ATOMS: atom_id res chain seq x y z
N MET A 1 29.83 -14.30 8.98
CA MET A 1 29.08 -14.22 10.25
C MET A 1 28.17 -12.98 10.34
N ALA A 2 28.01 -12.17 9.27
CA ALA A 2 27.11 -11.01 9.27
C ALA A 2 25.66 -11.36 8.84
N GLU A 3 25.48 -12.26 7.87
CA GLU A 3 24.16 -12.65 7.31
C GLU A 3 23.17 -13.28 8.31
N SER A 4 23.63 -13.79 9.46
CA SER A 4 22.74 -14.42 10.44
C SER A 4 22.16 -13.45 11.46
N ASN A 5 22.75 -12.27 11.63
CA ASN A 5 22.19 -11.22 12.50
C ASN A 5 21.16 -10.38 11.75
N ASP A 6 21.45 -10.07 10.49
CA ASP A 6 20.61 -9.29 9.59
C ASP A 6 19.22 -9.91 9.38
N LYS A 7 19.18 -11.20 9.03
CA LYS A 7 17.91 -11.95 8.88
C LYS A 7 17.09 -12.07 10.18
N ARG A 8 17.74 -12.05 11.34
CA ARG A 8 17.05 -12.12 12.64
C ARG A 8 16.40 -10.80 12.97
N ALA A 9 17.12 -9.69 12.78
CA ALA A 9 16.56 -8.35 12.94
C ALA A 9 15.35 -8.16 12.00
N GLN A 10 15.49 -8.53 10.72
CA GLN A 10 14.38 -8.49 9.76
C GLN A 10 13.17 -9.35 10.20
N THR A 11 13.41 -10.54 10.78
CA THR A 11 12.31 -11.39 11.27
C THR A 11 11.62 -10.77 12.49
N GLU A 12 12.37 -10.24 13.44
CA GLU A 12 11.83 -9.57 14.63
C GLU A 12 10.98 -8.35 14.26
N GLU A 13 11.42 -7.61 13.24
CA GLU A 13 10.70 -6.46 12.69
C GLU A 13 9.44 -6.86 11.92
N GLN A 14 9.49 -7.89 11.07
CA GLN A 14 8.30 -8.46 10.42
C GLN A 14 7.26 -8.91 11.45
N GLU A 15 7.71 -9.54 12.54
CA GLU A 15 6.84 -9.94 13.64
C GLU A 15 6.22 -8.74 14.36
N GLN A 16 6.94 -7.62 14.45
CA GLN A 16 6.43 -6.39 15.05
C GLN A 16 5.38 -5.74 14.16
N LEU A 17 5.66 -5.54 12.87
CA LEU A 17 4.70 -4.99 11.90
C LEU A 17 3.43 -5.85 11.83
N ALA A 18 3.58 -7.18 11.82
CA ALA A 18 2.43 -8.09 11.83
C ALA A 18 1.55 -7.94 13.10
N ARG A 19 2.15 -7.60 14.24
CA ARG A 19 1.40 -7.33 15.49
C ARG A 19 0.65 -6.01 15.41
N GLU A 20 1.30 -4.97 14.90
CA GLU A 20 0.69 -3.64 14.74
C GLU A 20 -0.55 -3.71 13.84
N ILE A 21 -0.43 -4.35 12.68
CA ILE A 21 -1.58 -4.63 11.79
C ILE A 21 -2.68 -5.40 12.52
N GLY A 22 -2.31 -6.39 13.33
CA GLY A 22 -3.25 -7.17 14.13
C GLY A 22 -4.01 -6.34 15.16
N GLU A 23 -3.34 -5.39 15.81
CA GLU A 23 -3.95 -4.47 16.78
C GLU A 23 -4.94 -3.52 16.09
N GLU A 24 -4.57 -2.96 14.94
CA GLU A 24 -5.44 -2.13 14.12
C GLU A 24 -6.72 -2.85 13.66
N LEU A 25 -6.57 -4.12 13.24
CA LEU A 25 -7.71 -4.96 12.87
C LEU A 25 -8.66 -5.21 14.04
N VAL A 26 -8.13 -5.43 15.24
CA VAL A 26 -8.95 -5.61 16.45
C VAL A 26 -9.76 -4.34 16.72
N ASP A 27 -9.15 -3.17 16.62
CA ASP A 27 -9.84 -1.89 16.82
C ASP A 27 -10.93 -1.66 15.75
N ALA A 28 -10.65 -1.98 14.49
CA ALA A 28 -11.63 -1.91 13.40
C ALA A 28 -12.83 -2.85 13.65
N PHE A 29 -12.59 -4.08 14.11
CA PHE A 29 -13.67 -5.02 14.46
C PHE A 29 -14.51 -4.51 15.63
N VAL A 30 -13.88 -3.94 16.66
CA VAL A 30 -14.60 -3.35 17.80
C VAL A 30 -15.45 -2.16 17.35
N ALA A 31 -14.92 -1.30 16.48
CA ALA A 31 -15.63 -0.16 15.92
C ALA A 31 -16.87 -0.60 15.10
N TYR A 32 -16.74 -1.65 14.30
CA TYR A 32 -17.86 -2.24 13.58
C TYR A 32 -18.95 -2.77 14.53
N VAL A 33 -18.57 -3.50 15.60
CA VAL A 33 -19.53 -4.00 16.60
C VAL A 33 -20.25 -2.86 17.32
N ARG A 34 -19.59 -1.71 17.52
CA ARG A 34 -20.20 -0.51 18.10
C ARG A 34 -21.13 0.22 17.11
N GLY A 35 -21.02 -0.07 15.82
CA GLY A 35 -21.73 0.62 14.74
C GLY A 35 -21.07 1.92 14.29
N ASP A 36 -19.79 2.12 14.65
CA ASP A 36 -19.01 3.31 14.29
C ASP A 36 -18.44 3.20 12.85
N VAL A 37 -18.27 1.97 12.35
CA VAL A 37 -17.77 1.67 10.99
C VAL A 37 -18.79 0.77 10.27
N PRO A 38 -19.16 1.07 9.01
CA PRO A 38 -20.07 0.22 8.23
C PRO A 38 -19.38 -1.04 7.71
N PHE A 39 -20.16 -2.00 7.19
CA PHE A 39 -19.60 -3.28 6.75
C PHE A 39 -18.64 -3.10 5.56
N GLU A 40 -18.97 -2.22 4.61
CA GLU A 40 -18.15 -1.98 3.43
C GLU A 40 -16.75 -1.50 3.83
N ASP A 41 -16.68 -0.46 4.66
CA ASP A 41 -15.42 0.14 5.12
C ASP A 41 -14.58 -0.88 5.91
N LEU A 42 -15.22 -1.70 6.75
CA LEU A 42 -14.52 -2.78 7.45
C LEU A 42 -13.92 -3.78 6.45
N THR A 43 -14.68 -4.21 5.45
CA THR A 43 -14.19 -5.22 4.49
C THR A 43 -13.03 -4.72 3.63
N PHE A 44 -13.05 -3.45 3.23
CA PHE A 44 -11.93 -2.84 2.50
C PHE A 44 -10.72 -2.71 3.41
N GLY A 45 -10.87 -2.15 4.62
CA GLY A 45 -9.75 -2.02 5.57
C GLY A 45 -9.13 -3.37 5.96
N VAL A 46 -9.94 -4.42 6.13
CA VAL A 46 -9.44 -5.78 6.38
C VAL A 46 -8.70 -6.34 5.17
N PHE A 47 -9.20 -6.09 3.96
CA PHE A 47 -8.52 -6.54 2.75
C PHE A 47 -7.15 -5.86 2.60
N ASP A 48 -7.09 -4.55 2.81
CA ASP A 48 -5.85 -3.77 2.73
C ASP A 48 -4.84 -4.26 3.76
N ALA A 49 -5.24 -4.39 5.02
CA ALA A 49 -4.39 -4.92 6.09
C ALA A 49 -3.85 -6.33 5.82
N LEU A 50 -4.67 -7.21 5.20
CA LEU A 50 -4.22 -8.55 4.80
C LEU A 50 -3.28 -8.52 3.59
N SER A 51 -3.48 -7.57 2.68
CA SER A 51 -2.56 -7.32 1.56
C SER A 51 -1.21 -6.84 2.09
N ASP A 52 -1.20 -5.89 3.03
CA ASP A 52 0.03 -5.38 3.65
C ASP A 52 0.78 -6.48 4.39
N LEU A 53 0.07 -7.29 5.17
CA LEU A 53 0.67 -8.46 5.82
C LEU A 53 1.25 -9.45 4.81
N HIS A 54 0.62 -9.60 3.64
CA HIS A 54 1.14 -10.46 2.58
C HIS A 54 2.46 -9.93 2.01
N VAL A 55 2.57 -8.61 1.79
CA VAL A 55 3.81 -7.96 1.33
C VAL A 55 4.93 -8.10 2.37
N ILE A 56 4.62 -7.87 3.66
CA ILE A 56 5.58 -8.05 4.76
C ILE A 56 6.08 -9.49 4.80
N ALA A 57 5.17 -10.46 4.66
CA ALA A 57 5.51 -11.88 4.68
C ALA A 57 6.28 -12.34 3.43
N SER A 58 6.07 -11.71 2.27
CA SER A 58 6.83 -12.02 1.05
C SER A 58 8.25 -11.44 1.10
N GLY A 59 8.47 -10.42 1.93
CA GLY A 59 9.73 -9.68 2.00
C GLY A 59 9.92 -8.73 0.82
N ASP A 60 8.86 -8.46 0.05
CA ASP A 60 8.86 -7.52 -1.07
C ASP A 60 8.50 -6.10 -0.62
N TYR A 61 9.09 -5.65 0.50
CA TYR A 61 8.98 -4.28 0.98
C TYR A 61 10.38 -3.70 1.19
N GLU A 62 10.59 -2.46 0.76
CA GLU A 62 11.78 -1.68 1.08
C GLU A 62 11.45 -0.83 2.31
N LEU A 63 12.17 -1.06 3.40
CA LEU A 63 12.14 -0.18 4.55
C LEU A 63 12.97 1.05 4.19
N ALA A 64 12.36 2.24 4.22
CA ALA A 64 13.13 3.46 4.20
C ALA A 64 13.88 3.56 5.54
N ASP A 65 15.21 3.55 5.50
CA ASP A 65 16.02 3.83 6.69
C ASP A 65 15.65 5.23 7.21
N GLU A 66 15.23 5.34 8.47
CA GLU A 66 14.87 6.62 9.12
C GLU A 66 16.03 7.64 9.20
N ASP A 67 17.21 7.28 8.68
CA ASP A 67 18.45 8.07 8.65
C ASP A 67 18.76 8.70 7.27
N GLU A 68 17.84 8.68 6.30
CA GLU A 68 18.00 9.44 5.05
C GLU A 68 17.18 10.75 5.09
N ASP A 69 17.90 11.85 5.39
CA ASP A 69 17.48 13.24 5.28
C ASP A 69 16.56 13.49 4.06
N ASP A 70 15.42 14.12 4.33
CA ASP A 70 14.55 14.91 3.43
C ASP A 70 15.13 15.20 2.03
N GLN A 71 14.86 14.30 1.06
CA GLN A 71 14.79 14.68 -0.34
C GLN A 71 13.49 14.13 -0.94
N GLN A 72 12.42 14.90 -0.73
CA GLN A 72 11.24 14.87 -1.59
C GLN A 72 11.66 15.24 -3.01
N ASP A 73 11.88 14.24 -3.86
CA ASP A 73 11.75 14.43 -5.31
C ASP A 73 10.25 14.27 -5.64
N GLU A 74 9.53 15.40 -5.59
CA GLU A 74 8.22 15.55 -6.24
C GLU A 74 8.41 15.45 -7.76
N ASP A 75 8.44 14.24 -8.31
CA ASP A 75 8.22 14.00 -9.74
C ASP A 75 6.73 13.70 -10.00
N GLU A 76 5.85 14.68 -9.68
CA GLU A 76 4.50 14.75 -10.25
C GLU A 76 4.55 15.43 -11.64
N ALA A 77 4.86 14.65 -12.67
CA ALA A 77 4.44 14.85 -14.07
C ALA A 77 4.85 13.58 -14.84
N ASP A 78 3.96 12.77 -15.45
CA ASP A 78 3.17 13.17 -16.62
C ASP A 78 2.29 11.99 -17.14
N GLU A 79 1.65 11.18 -16.27
CA GLU A 79 0.83 10.03 -16.75
C GLU A 79 -0.58 10.42 -17.20
N GLU A 80 -1.14 11.54 -16.71
CA GLU A 80 -2.48 12.00 -17.10
C GLU A 80 -2.53 12.53 -18.56
N SER A 81 -1.42 13.07 -19.07
CA SER A 81 -1.36 13.67 -20.40
C SER A 81 -1.34 12.64 -21.54
N GLU A 82 -0.72 11.46 -21.34
CA GLU A 82 -0.76 10.37 -22.30
C GLU A 82 -2.17 9.75 -22.42
N ALA A 83 -2.87 9.58 -21.30
CA ALA A 83 -4.22 9.01 -21.29
C ALA A 83 -5.26 9.92 -21.99
N ILE A 84 -5.11 11.24 -21.90
CA ILE A 84 -5.99 12.21 -22.57
C ILE A 84 -5.68 12.28 -24.08
N ALA A 85 -4.41 12.18 -24.47
CA ALA A 85 -4.00 12.18 -25.88
C ALA A 85 -4.54 10.97 -26.66
N GLU A 86 -4.57 9.77 -26.05
CA GLU A 86 -5.13 8.58 -26.69
C GLU A 86 -6.66 8.69 -26.93
N GLN A 87 -7.40 9.37 -26.05
CA GLN A 87 -8.85 9.56 -26.23
C GLN A 87 -9.21 10.57 -27.33
N GLU A 88 -8.39 11.61 -27.55
CA GLU A 88 -8.60 12.56 -28.65
C GLU A 88 -8.34 11.91 -30.02
N GLU A 89 -7.37 10.99 -30.15
CA GLU A 89 -7.10 10.30 -31.42
C GLU A 89 -8.27 9.39 -31.86
N LEU A 90 -8.89 8.67 -30.91
CA LEU A 90 -10.07 7.83 -31.18
C LEU A 90 -11.32 8.62 -31.59
N SER A 91 -11.38 9.91 -31.22
CA SER A 91 -12.51 10.80 -31.52
C SER A 91 -12.39 11.50 -32.88
N GLN A 92 -11.24 11.35 -33.56
CA GLN A 92 -10.90 12.08 -34.79
C GLN A 92 -11.15 11.28 -36.08
N GLU A 93 -11.70 10.07 -36.05
CA GLU A 93 -12.08 9.40 -37.31
C GLU A 93 -13.23 10.15 -37.99
N PRO A 94 -13.03 10.76 -39.18
CA PRO A 94 -14.14 11.33 -39.92
C PRO A 94 -15.04 10.18 -40.35
N ALA A 95 -16.35 10.29 -40.08
CA ALA A 95 -17.36 9.44 -40.71
C ALA A 95 -17.17 9.54 -42.23
N ARG A 96 -16.49 8.54 -42.82
CA ARG A 96 -16.30 8.48 -44.26
C ARG A 96 -17.69 8.29 -44.90
N PRO A 97 -18.04 9.06 -45.94
CA PRO A 97 -19.32 8.94 -46.63
C PRO A 97 -19.47 7.61 -47.38
#